data_AF-A0A2K0VWP8-F1
#
_entry.id   AF-A0A2K0VWP8-F1
#
_cell.length_a   1.000
_cell.length_b   1.000
_cell.length_c   1.000
_cell.angle_alpha   90.00
_cell.angle_beta   90.00
_cell.angle_gamma   90.00
#
_symmetry.space_group_name_H-M   'P 1'
#
loop_
_entity.id
_entity.type
_entity.pdbx_description
1 polymer ?
#
loop_
_entity_poly.entity_id
_entity_poly.type
_entity_poly.pdbx_seq_one_letter_code
_entity_poly.pdbx_strand_id
1 'polypeptide(L)' 'MLPIIFVNGADWRVDFAQRTSDKLIIWESIQIGSTDSSHGCYAIIAALQRLAGWCRDEYAPWWEKALAGLEGPV' A
#
# COMPACT_ATOMS: atom_id res chain seq x y z
N MET A 1 3.72 4.19 7.68
CA MET A 1 2.34 3.92 7.18
C MET A 1 2.43 2.79 6.18
N LEU A 2 1.48 1.86 6.18
CA LEU A 2 1.47 0.70 5.27
C LEU A 2 0.32 0.84 4.28
N PRO A 3 0.57 0.71 2.96
CA PRO A 3 -0.51 0.72 1.97
C PRO A 3 -1.37 -0.54 2.09
N ILE A 4 -2.67 -0.38 1.86
CA ILE A 4 -3.67 -1.44 1.82
C ILE A 4 -4.34 -1.38 0.45
N ILE A 5 -4.34 -2.48 -0.29
CA ILE A 5 -5.11 -2.58 -1.54
C ILE A 5 -6.53 -3.00 -1.14
N PHE A 6 -7.50 -2.14 -1.42
CA PHE A 6 -8.92 -2.41 -1.18
C PHE A 6 -9.64 -2.61 -2.51
N VAL A 7 -10.35 -3.72 -2.63
CA VAL A 7 -11.06 -4.14 -3.84
C VAL A 7 -12.51 -4.39 -3.50
N ASN A 8 -13.42 -3.69 -4.17
CA ASN A 8 -14.86 -3.84 -4.01
C ASN A 8 -15.56 -3.85 -5.37
N GLY A 9 -16.04 -5.02 -5.79
CA GLY A 9 -16.56 -5.20 -7.14
C GLY A 9 -15.48 -4.88 -8.18
N ALA A 10 -15.80 -3.96 -9.10
CA ALA A 10 -14.87 -3.50 -10.12
C ALA A 10 -13.93 -2.40 -9.61
N ASP A 11 -14.24 -1.74 -8.49
CA ASP A 11 -13.52 -0.58 -7.98
C ASP A 11 -12.33 -0.97 -7.11
N TRP A 12 -11.19 -0.32 -7.38
CA TRP A 12 -9.93 -0.54 -6.69
C TRP A 12 -9.38 0.77 -6.15
N ARG A 13 -8.96 0.76 -4.89
CA ARG A 13 -8.29 1.90 -4.24
C ARG A 13 -7.13 1.45 -3.37
N VAL A 14 -6.30 2.41 -3.00
CA VAL A 14 -5.21 2.23 -2.03
C VAL A 14 -5.53 3.03 -0.79
N ASP A 15 -5.76 2.34 0.31
CA ASP A 15 -5.90 2.91 1.64
C ASP A 15 -4.56 2.89 2.39
N PHE A 16 -4.45 3.58 3.51
CA PHE A 16 -3.22 3.58 4.30
C PHE A 16 -3.47 3.28 5.77
N ALA A 17 -2.81 2.25 6.30
CA ALA A 17 -2.75 1.98 7.72
C ALA A 17 -1.64 2.77 8.40
N GLN A 18 -1.98 3.42 9.50
CA GLN A 18 -1.05 4.07 10.40
C GLN A 18 -1.27 3.58 11.82
N ARG A 19 -0.21 3.03 12.43
CA ARG A 19 -0.19 2.78 13.86
C ARG A 19 0.16 4.08 14.59
N THR A 20 -0.68 4.51 15.51
CA THR A 20 -0.37 5.53 16.52
C THR A 20 -0.01 4.83 17.85
N SER A 21 0.30 5.61 18.89
CA SER A 21 0.59 5.08 20.22
C SER A 21 -0.57 4.26 20.81
N ASP A 22 -1.81 4.63 20.49
CA ASP A 22 -3.03 4.10 21.11
C ASP A 22 -3.91 3.26 20.16
N LYS A 23 -3.80 3.44 18.84
CA LYS A 23 -4.73 2.82 17.87
C LYS A 23 -4.12 2.56 16.50
N LEU A 24 -4.85 1.81 15.69
CA LEU A 24 -4.60 1.65 14.27
C LEU A 24 -5.64 2.48 13.52
N ILE A 25 -5.19 3.43 12.70
CA ILE A 25 -6.03 4.27 11.85
C ILE A 25 -5.88 3.79 10.41
N ILE A 26 -7.01 3.56 9.72
CA ILE A 26 -7.04 3.36 8.28
C ILE A 26 -7.53 4.65 7.65
N TRP A 27 -6.65 5.28 6.87
CA TRP A 27 -6.97 6.45 6.08
C TRP A 27 -7.56 5.99 4.75
N GLU A 28 -8.85 6.23 4.56
CA GLU A 28 -9.55 5.96 3.31
C GLU A 28 -9.04 6.90 2.22
N SER A 29 -8.74 6.35 1.05
CA SER A 29 -7.84 7.03 0.11
C SER A 29 -8.10 6.69 -1.37
N ILE A 30 -7.14 7.09 -2.19
CA ILE A 30 -7.01 7.20 -3.64
C ILE A 30 -7.61 6.01 -4.38
N GLN A 31 -8.68 6.28 -5.12
CA GLN A 31 -9.17 5.39 -6.18
C GLN A 31 -8.11 5.24 -7.27
N ILE A 32 -7.67 4.01 -7.53
CA ILE A 32 -6.62 3.70 -8.51
C ILE A 32 -7.18 3.21 -9.84
N GLY A 33 -8.45 2.81 -9.88
CA GLY A 33 -9.16 2.51 -11.11
C GLY A 33 -10.36 1.60 -10.92
N SER A 34 -10.95 1.22 -12.04
CA SER A 34 -12.03 0.24 -12.09
C SER A 34 -11.83 -0.74 -13.23
N THR A 35 -12.13 -2.02 -13.01
CA THR A 35 -12.03 -3.07 -14.04
C THR A 35 -13.13 -2.99 -15.09
N ASP A 36 -14.12 -2.11 -14.92
CA ASP A 36 -15.21 -1.90 -15.89
C ASP A 36 -14.78 -1.04 -17.10
N SER A 37 -13.54 -0.56 -17.11
CA SER A 37 -12.98 0.17 -18.25
C SER A 37 -11.55 -0.26 -18.54
N SER A 38 -11.18 -0.36 -19.82
CA SER A 38 -9.82 -0.71 -20.21
C SER A 38 -8.79 0.28 -19.66
N HIS A 39 -9.10 1.58 -19.66
CA HIS A 39 -8.26 2.60 -19.04
C HIS A 39 -8.08 2.35 -17.53
N GLY A 40 -9.17 2.03 -16.81
CA GLY A 40 -9.13 1.73 -15.39
C GLY A 40 -8.29 0.48 -15.08
N CYS A 41 -8.36 -0.57 -15.91
CA CYS A 41 -7.48 -1.74 -15.80
C CYS A 41 -6.00 -1.35 -15.92
N TYR A 42 -5.63 -0.52 -16.89
CA TYR A 42 -4.24 -0.05 -17.02
C TYR A 42 -3.81 0.85 -15.86
N ALA A 43 -4.71 1.70 -15.34
CA ALA A 43 -4.43 2.52 -14.17
C ALA A 43 -4.17 1.67 -12.92
N ILE A 44 -4.97 0.61 -12.70
CA ILE A 44 -4.76 -0.38 -11.63
C ILE A 44 -3.38 -1.02 -11.76
N ILE A 45 -3.04 -1.51 -12.96
CA ILE A 45 -1.73 -2.16 -13.21
C ILE A 45 -0.58 -1.19 -12.91
N ALA A 46 -0.67 0.05 -13.39
CA ALA A 46 0.37 1.06 -13.15
C ALA A 46 0.53 1.36 -11.64
N ALA A 47 -0.58 1.48 -10.90
CA ALA A 47 -0.55 1.68 -9.45
C ALA A 47 0.08 0.49 -8.72
N LEU A 48 -0.28 -0.75 -9.10
CA LEU A 48 0.31 -1.96 -8.52
C LEU A 48 1.81 -2.07 -8.82
N GLN A 49 2.26 -1.70 -10.02
CA GLN A 49 3.68 -1.66 -10.37
C GLN A 49 4.43 -0.64 -9.50
N ARG A 50 3.85 0.53 -9.26
CA ARG A 50 4.45 1.54 -8.38
C ARG A 50 4.56 1.05 -6.93
N LEU A 51 3.51 0.42 -6.41
CA LEU A 51 3.51 -0.20 -5.09
C LEU A 51 4.51 -1.35 -4.98
N ALA A 52 4.62 -2.19 -6.00
CA ALA A 52 5.60 -3.27 -6.03
C ALA A 52 7.04 -2.73 -6.04
N GLY A 53 7.29 -1.62 -6.73
CA GLY A 53 8.56 -0.88 -6.66
C GLY A 53 8.86 -0.43 -5.23
N TRP A 54 7.91 0.27 -4.60
CA TRP A 54 8.04 0.69 -3.20
C TRP A 54 8.28 -0.49 -2.23
N CYS A 55 7.56 -1.60 -2.41
CA CYS A 55 7.74 -2.80 -1.58
C CYS A 55 9.17 -3.35 -1.67
N ARG A 56 9.74 -3.35 -2.88
CA ARG A 56 11.08 -3.87 -3.15
C ARG A 56 12.17 -2.92 -2.65
N ASP A 57 12.01 -1.64 -2.92
CA ASP A 57 13.10 -0.67 -2.81
C ASP A 57 13.15 -0.01 -1.42
N GLU A 58 12.00 0.06 -0.72
CA GLU A 58 11.89 0.72 0.58
C GLU A 58 11.44 -0.24 1.69
N TYR A 59 10.31 -0.94 1.50
CA TYR A 59 9.72 -1.75 2.56
C TYR A 59 10.53 -2.99 2.91
N ALA A 60 10.96 -3.78 1.92
CA ALA A 60 11.70 -5.01 2.17
C ALA A 60 13.04 -4.75 2.89
N PRO A 61 13.89 -3.78 2.46
CA PRO A 61 15.11 -3.45 3.18
C PRO A 61 14.88 -2.94 4.61
N TRP A 62 13.83 -2.14 4.82
CA TRP A 62 13.40 -1.70 6.15
C TRP A 62 13.01 -2.91 7.03
N TRP A 63 12.17 -3.79 6.51
CA TRP A 63 11.67 -4.97 7.21
C TRP A 63 12.79 -5.94 7.61
N GLU A 64 13.74 -6.18 6.71
CA GLU A 64 14.92 -7.00 7.00
C GLU A 64 15.77 -6.43 8.13
N LYS A 65 15.99 -5.11 8.16
CA LYS A 65 16.71 -4.44 9.26
C LYS A 65 15.96 -4.54 10.58
N ALA A 66 14.64 -4.36 10.56
CA ALA A 66 13.79 -4.51 11.74
C ALA A 66 13.88 -5.94 12.32
N LEU A 67 13.81 -6.97 11.47
CA LEU A 67 13.99 -8.37 11.88
C LEU A 67 15.38 -8.67 12.42
N ALA A 68 16.41 -8.02 11.88
CA ALA A 68 17.79 -8.13 12.38
C ALA A 68 18.03 -7.37 13.71
N GLY A 69 17.02 -6.65 14.24
CA GLY A 69 17.16 -5.82 15.44
C GLY A 69 18.03 -4.57 15.23
N LEU A 70 18.22 -4.16 13.97
CA LEU A 70 19.05 -3.00 13.59
C LEU A 70 18.25 -1.69 13.53
N GLU A 71 16.95 -1.77 13.78
CA GLU A 71 16.09 -0.60 13.94
C GLU A 71 15.65 -0.46 15.39
N GLY A 72 15.88 0.73 15.97
CA GLY A 72 15.40 1.09 17.30
C GLY A 72 13.88 1.22 17.34
N PRO A 73 13.26 1.23 18.55
CA PRO A 73 11.81 1.22 18.68
C PRO A 73 11.18 2.46 18.04
N VAL A 74 10.23 2.23 17.14
CA VAL A 74 9.35 3.22 16.50
C VAL A 74 8.29 3.70 17.46
#